data_AF-A0A917GFX2-F1
#
_entry.id   AF-A0A917GFX2-F1
#
_cell.length_a   1.000
_cell.length_b   1.000
_cell.length_c   1.000
_cell.angle_alpha   90.00
_cell.angle_beta   90.00
_cell.angle_gamma   90.00
#
_symmetry.space_group_name_H-M   'P 1'
#
loop_
_entity.id
_entity.type
_entity.pdbx_description
1 polymer ?
#
loop_
_entity_poly.entity_id
_entity_poly.type
_entity_poly.pdbx_seq_one_letter_code
_entity_poly.pdbx_strand_id
1 'polypeptide(L)'
;MTPTEGPGSEERELRLHRASSRQGRELLAGGIDRATALDRLRAQAPGFDEDRYETALDEAVAQLGRLRQWSLRRRAQDIAEARQHDVLNAVCALHYINRRYGRQYLADGIGPIEIHRVLGDLWSAEDVDEAIARSEELIQDGWQYAPEPGAYEEQYSELAAAHPGFNLHNINRALDWGHTMNR
;
A
#
# COMPACT_ATOMS: atom_id res chain seq x y z
N MET A 1 -12.81 41.39 -33.34
CA MET A 1 -12.86 39.91 -33.37
C MET A 1 -12.03 39.41 -32.21
N THR A 2 -12.69 39.11 -31.09
CA THR A 2 -12.08 38.41 -29.96
C THR A 2 -11.86 36.96 -30.39
N PRO A 3 -10.64 36.40 -30.26
CA PRO A 3 -10.44 34.99 -30.53
C PRO A 3 -11.20 34.20 -29.46
N THR A 4 -12.14 33.38 -29.92
CA THR A 4 -12.80 32.36 -29.12
C THR A 4 -11.75 31.36 -28.66
N GLU A 5 -11.33 31.46 -27.40
CA GLU A 5 -10.70 30.35 -26.67
C GLU A 5 -11.72 29.21 -26.64
N GLY A 6 -11.53 28.24 -27.54
CA GLY A 6 -12.41 27.08 -27.61
C GLY A 6 -12.21 26.17 -26.39
N PRO A 7 -13.22 25.37 -26.02
CA PRO A 7 -13.17 24.43 -24.88
C PRO A 7 -12.04 23.39 -24.95
N GLY A 8 -11.24 23.36 -26.02
CA GLY A 8 -10.09 22.48 -26.20
C GLY A 8 -8.76 22.96 -25.59
N SER A 9 -8.57 24.25 -25.27
CA SER A 9 -7.30 24.71 -24.65
C SER A 9 -7.28 24.43 -23.14
N GLU A 10 -8.34 24.76 -22.42
CA GLU A 10 -8.46 24.50 -20.98
C GLU A 10 -8.43 23.00 -20.66
N GLU A 11 -9.13 22.19 -21.47
CA GLU A 11 -9.16 20.74 -21.28
C GLU A 11 -7.82 20.07 -21.65
N ARG A 12 -7.06 20.67 -22.56
CA ARG A 12 -5.68 20.27 -22.88
C ARG A 12 -4.72 20.67 -21.75
N GLU A 13 -4.84 21.88 -21.23
CA GLU A 13 -4.05 22.38 -20.10
C GLU A 13 -4.27 21.51 -18.86
N LEU A 14 -5.53 21.21 -18.53
CA LEU A 14 -5.89 20.36 -17.40
C LEU A 14 -5.33 18.93 -17.54
N ARG A 15 -5.36 18.36 -18.76
CA ARG A 15 -4.79 17.03 -19.03
C ARG A 15 -3.27 17.03 -18.88
N LEU A 16 -2.59 18.03 -19.43
CA LEU A 16 -1.14 18.19 -19.30
C LEU A 16 -0.76 18.36 -17.82
N HIS A 17 -1.47 19.20 -17.08
CA HIS A 17 -1.24 19.42 -15.65
C HIS A 17 -1.38 18.13 -14.83
N ARG A 18 -2.46 17.37 -15.05
CA ARG A 18 -2.66 16.07 -14.40
C ARG A 18 -1.56 15.07 -14.75
N ALA A 19 -1.15 15.03 -16.02
CA ALA A 19 -0.09 14.13 -16.47
C ALA A 19 1.26 14.49 -15.81
N SER A 20 1.63 15.78 -15.82
CA SER A 20 2.86 16.29 -15.20
C SER A 20 2.88 16.09 -13.69
N SER A 21 1.77 16.35 -13.00
CA SER A 21 1.65 16.10 -11.55
C SER A 21 1.80 14.61 -11.22
N ARG A 22 1.07 13.73 -11.95
CA ARG A 22 1.16 12.27 -11.78
C ARG A 22 2.59 11.77 -12.00
N GLN A 23 3.24 12.23 -13.05
CA GLN A 23 4.59 11.80 -13.40
C GLN A 23 5.65 12.37 -12.44
N GLY A 24 5.48 13.63 -12.00
CA GLY A 24 6.35 14.23 -10.98
C GLY A 24 6.30 13.43 -9.69
N ARG A 25 5.11 12.97 -9.30
CA ARG A 25 4.92 12.08 -8.15
C ARG A 25 5.69 10.76 -8.29
N GLU A 26 5.61 10.12 -9.45
CA GLU A 26 6.32 8.85 -9.72
C GLU A 26 7.85 9.02 -9.66
N LEU A 27 8.37 10.11 -10.24
CA LEU A 27 9.80 10.42 -10.20
C LEU A 27 10.29 10.69 -8.78
N LEU A 28 9.58 11.55 -8.04
CA LEU A 28 9.92 11.89 -6.65
C LEU A 28 9.82 10.68 -5.72
N ALA A 29 8.79 9.84 -5.88
CA ALA A 29 8.65 8.59 -5.11
C ALA A 29 9.78 7.59 -5.41
N GLY A 30 10.32 7.62 -6.63
CA GLY A 30 11.51 6.87 -7.03
C GLY A 30 12.84 7.44 -6.50
N GLY A 31 12.81 8.50 -5.70
CA GLY A 31 14.01 9.13 -5.12
C GLY A 31 14.75 10.07 -6.07
N ILE A 32 14.16 10.44 -7.21
CA ILE A 32 14.75 11.42 -8.12
C ILE A 32 14.65 12.81 -7.47
N ASP A 33 15.75 13.56 -7.49
CA ASP A 33 15.77 14.92 -6.96
C ASP A 33 14.89 15.86 -7.78
N ARG A 34 14.49 16.97 -7.16
CA ARG A 34 13.53 17.92 -7.74
C ARG A 34 13.99 18.47 -9.09
N ALA A 35 15.27 18.84 -9.21
CA ALA A 35 15.80 19.45 -10.44
C ALA A 35 15.76 18.44 -11.59
N THR A 36 16.25 17.23 -11.35
CA THR A 36 16.19 16.14 -12.32
C THR A 36 14.74 15.75 -12.67
N ALA A 37 13.81 15.81 -11.71
CA ALA A 37 12.40 15.55 -11.96
C ALA A 37 11.77 16.61 -12.88
N LEU A 38 12.08 17.89 -12.69
CA LEU A 38 11.65 18.99 -13.55
C LEU A 38 12.15 18.80 -14.98
N ASP A 39 13.43 18.51 -15.16
CA ASP A 39 14.02 18.30 -16.49
C ASP A 39 13.35 17.14 -17.23
N ARG A 40 13.07 16.04 -16.53
CA ARG A 40 12.38 14.89 -17.11
C ARG A 40 10.92 15.18 -17.46
N LEU A 41 10.22 15.94 -16.62
CA LEU A 41 8.84 16.35 -16.90
C LEU A 41 8.75 17.21 -18.15
N ARG A 42 9.67 18.18 -18.30
CA ARG A 42 9.76 19.04 -19.48
C ARG A 42 10.00 18.23 -20.75
N ALA A 43 10.89 17.24 -20.68
CA ALA A 43 11.23 16.41 -21.85
C ALA A 43 10.08 15.50 -22.29
N GLN A 44 9.28 14.98 -21.35
CA GLN A 44 8.26 13.96 -21.63
C GLN A 44 6.86 14.51 -21.87
N ALA A 45 6.53 15.68 -21.33
CA ALA A 45 5.24 16.32 -21.51
C ALA A 45 5.40 17.79 -21.93
N PRO A 46 6.05 18.10 -23.07
CA PRO A 46 6.33 19.47 -23.48
C PRO A 46 5.03 20.26 -23.72
N GLY A 47 5.00 21.53 -23.33
CA GLY A 47 3.86 22.41 -23.59
C GLY A 47 3.52 23.40 -22.47
N PHE A 48 4.25 23.39 -21.37
CA PHE A 48 4.17 24.41 -20.32
C PHE A 48 5.41 25.30 -20.28
N ASP A 49 5.24 26.48 -19.69
CA ASP A 49 6.36 27.27 -19.18
C ASP A 49 6.95 26.61 -17.92
N GLU A 50 8.11 27.13 -17.49
CA GLU A 50 8.84 26.63 -16.32
C GLU A 50 8.01 26.68 -15.05
N ASP A 51 7.36 27.81 -14.77
CA ASP A 51 6.56 28.06 -13.57
C ASP A 51 5.41 27.05 -13.42
N ARG A 52 4.79 26.64 -14.52
CA ARG A 52 3.72 25.64 -14.52
C ARG A 52 4.22 24.23 -14.23
N TYR A 53 5.42 23.85 -14.69
CA TYR A 53 6.03 22.58 -14.26
C TYR A 53 6.41 22.59 -12.79
N GLU A 54 6.93 23.72 -12.29
CA GLU A 54 7.22 23.87 -10.86
C GLU A 54 5.96 23.74 -10.00
N THR A 55 4.87 24.40 -10.41
CA THR A 55 3.56 24.29 -9.76
C THR A 55 3.05 22.85 -9.75
N ALA A 56 3.13 22.15 -10.89
CA ALA A 56 2.72 20.75 -10.98
C ALA A 56 3.56 19.84 -10.07
N LEU A 57 4.86 20.14 -9.90
CA LEU A 57 5.74 19.41 -9.02
C LEU A 57 5.49 19.71 -7.53
N ASP A 58 5.16 20.96 -7.18
CA ASP A 58 4.71 21.32 -5.83
C ASP A 58 3.42 20.60 -5.45
N GLU A 59 2.47 20.51 -6.37
CA GLU A 59 1.27 19.72 -6.18
C GLU A 59 1.59 18.24 -5.98
N ALA A 60 2.54 17.69 -6.76
CA ALA A 60 2.98 16.31 -6.60
C ALA A 60 3.60 16.06 -5.22
N VAL A 61 4.46 16.97 -4.74
CA VAL A 61 5.03 16.93 -3.38
C VAL A 61 3.92 16.98 -2.32
N ALA A 62 2.97 17.91 -2.46
CA ALA A 62 1.85 18.04 -1.54
C ALA A 62 0.97 16.78 -1.52
N GLN A 63 0.75 16.16 -2.68
CA GLN A 63 0.03 14.89 -2.80
C GLN A 63 0.78 13.74 -2.10
N LEU A 64 2.09 13.62 -2.30
CA LEU A 64 2.92 12.63 -1.58
C LEU A 64 2.85 12.83 -0.07
N GLY A 65 2.91 14.08 0.39
CA GLY A 65 2.72 14.41 1.81
C GLY A 65 1.38 13.94 2.36
N ARG A 66 0.28 14.17 1.62
CA ARG A 66 -1.07 13.70 2.01
C ARG A 66 -1.18 12.18 2.02
N LEU A 67 -0.61 11.49 1.03
CA LEU A 67 -0.59 10.03 0.96
C LEU A 67 0.18 9.44 2.15
N ARG A 68 1.38 9.96 2.44
CA ARG A 68 2.16 9.56 3.61
C ARG A 68 1.38 9.75 4.91
N GLN A 69 0.73 10.90 5.11
CA GLN A 69 -0.09 11.14 6.32
C GLN A 69 -1.29 10.20 6.42
N TRP A 70 -1.93 9.87 5.29
CA TRP A 70 -3.00 8.89 5.26
C TRP A 70 -2.48 7.49 5.62
N SER A 71 -1.38 7.05 5.03
CA SER A 71 -0.76 5.75 5.32
C SER A 71 -0.29 5.65 6.77
N LEU A 72 0.25 6.72 7.37
CA LEU A 72 0.60 6.76 8.79
C LEU A 72 -0.63 6.63 9.70
N ARG A 73 -1.73 7.33 9.39
CA ARG A 73 -2.99 7.20 10.14
C ARG A 73 -3.55 5.79 10.04
N ARG A 74 -3.54 5.22 8.83
CA ARG A 74 -4.01 3.85 8.59
C ARG A 74 -3.15 2.84 9.36
N ARG A 75 -1.82 2.95 9.31
CA ARG A 75 -0.89 2.12 10.09
C ARG A 75 -1.17 2.21 11.60
N ALA A 76 -1.40 3.42 12.12
CA ALA A 76 -1.73 3.60 13.53
C ALA A 76 -3.07 2.94 13.91
N GLN A 77 -4.08 3.05 13.05
CA GLN A 77 -5.36 2.36 13.22
C GLN A 77 -5.18 0.84 13.18
N ASP A 78 -4.47 0.30 12.19
CA ASP A 78 -4.23 -1.13 12.05
C ASP A 78 -3.48 -1.70 13.27
N ILE A 79 -2.51 -0.96 13.83
CA ILE A 79 -1.83 -1.34 15.08
C ILE A 79 -2.79 -1.31 16.27
N ALA A 80 -3.63 -0.28 16.39
CA ALA A 80 -4.59 -0.17 17.49
C ALA A 80 -5.66 -1.28 17.44
N GLU A 81 -6.11 -1.67 16.25
CA GLU A 81 -7.03 -2.79 16.03
C GLU A 81 -6.34 -4.12 16.36
N ALA A 82 -5.13 -4.36 15.86
CA ALA A 82 -4.38 -5.58 16.14
C ALA A 82 -4.20 -5.82 17.65
N ARG A 83 -3.90 -4.78 18.42
CA ARG A 83 -3.73 -4.85 19.88
C ARG A 83 -4.99 -5.25 20.66
N GLN A 84 -6.16 -5.30 20.04
CA GLN A 84 -7.41 -5.76 20.67
C GLN A 84 -7.60 -7.28 20.57
N HIS A 85 -6.71 -7.97 19.87
CA HIS A 85 -6.75 -9.43 19.69
C HIS A 85 -5.73 -10.14 20.59
N ASP A 86 -5.86 -11.46 20.68
CA ASP A 86 -4.80 -12.31 21.24
C ASP A 86 -3.52 -12.24 20.40
N VAL A 87 -2.40 -12.69 20.97
CA VAL A 87 -1.05 -12.58 20.37
C VAL A 87 -1.00 -13.14 18.94
N LEU A 88 -1.62 -14.30 18.71
CA LEU A 88 -1.59 -14.97 17.42
C LEU A 88 -2.31 -14.14 16.36
N ASN A 89 -3.52 -13.68 16.67
CA ASN A 89 -4.33 -12.91 15.74
C ASN A 89 -3.82 -11.48 15.53
N ALA A 90 -3.24 -10.86 16.57
CA ALA A 90 -2.61 -9.56 16.50
C ALA A 90 -1.37 -9.58 15.59
N VAL A 91 -0.47 -10.53 15.81
CA VAL A 91 0.75 -10.71 15.01
C VAL A 91 0.39 -11.02 13.56
N CYS A 92 -0.55 -11.93 13.33
CA CYS A 92 -0.98 -12.29 11.97
C CYS A 92 -1.49 -11.09 11.19
N ALA A 93 -2.32 -10.24 11.80
CA ALA A 93 -2.86 -9.06 11.15
C ALA A 93 -1.75 -8.09 10.71
N LEU A 94 -0.75 -7.84 11.56
CA LEU A 94 0.37 -6.95 11.26
C LEU A 94 1.36 -7.57 10.26
N HIS A 95 1.63 -8.87 10.39
CA HIS A 95 2.51 -9.61 9.48
C HIS A 95 1.94 -9.64 8.06
N TYR A 96 0.64 -9.90 7.93
CA TYR A 96 -0.09 -9.82 6.67
C TYR A 96 0.04 -8.43 6.03
N ILE A 97 -0.16 -7.37 6.81
CA ILE A 97 -0.03 -5.99 6.31
C ILE A 97 1.39 -5.72 5.79
N ASN A 98 2.41 -6.12 6.56
CA ASN A 98 3.81 -5.97 6.15
C ASN A 98 4.09 -6.65 4.81
N ARG A 99 3.57 -7.86 4.60
CA ARG A 99 3.83 -8.55 3.34
C ARG A 99 3.00 -8.02 2.18
N ARG A 100 1.70 -7.77 2.38
CA ARG A 100 0.80 -7.31 1.31
C ARG A 100 1.08 -5.87 0.88
N TYR A 101 1.37 -4.99 1.84
CA TYR A 101 1.50 -3.54 1.60
C TYR A 101 2.91 -3.01 1.82
N GLY A 102 3.90 -3.85 2.14
CA GLY A 102 5.28 -3.42 2.41
C GLY A 102 5.89 -2.57 1.30
N ARG A 103 5.67 -2.92 0.03
CA ARG A 103 6.13 -2.10 -1.11
C ARG A 103 5.50 -0.71 -1.12
N GLN A 104 4.21 -0.60 -0.80
CA GLN A 104 3.52 0.68 -0.76
C GLN A 104 4.00 1.54 0.42
N TYR A 105 4.18 0.96 1.60
CA TYR A 105 4.74 1.67 2.75
C TYR A 105 6.18 2.14 2.51
N LEU A 106 6.98 1.38 1.75
CA LEU A 106 8.30 1.83 1.31
C LEU A 106 8.19 3.01 0.34
N ALA A 107 7.27 2.95 -0.64
CA ALA A 107 7.02 4.06 -1.57
C ALA A 107 6.53 5.34 -0.86
N ASP A 108 5.79 5.20 0.23
CA ASP A 108 5.36 6.32 1.09
C ASP A 108 6.45 6.77 2.10
N GLY A 109 7.59 6.06 2.15
CA GLY A 109 8.73 6.32 3.03
C GLY A 109 8.49 6.04 4.52
N ILE A 110 7.60 5.10 4.83
CA ILE A 110 7.15 4.73 6.19
C ILE A 110 7.85 3.45 6.69
N GLY A 111 8.24 2.57 5.77
CA GLY A 111 8.86 1.27 6.11
C GLY A 111 7.88 0.28 6.76
N PRO A 112 8.32 -0.97 6.99
CA PRO A 112 7.48 -1.99 7.61
C PRO A 112 7.16 -1.67 9.08
N ILE A 113 6.16 -2.38 9.60
CA ILE A 113 5.78 -2.39 11.01
C ILE A 113 6.75 -3.30 11.76
N GLU A 114 7.49 -2.74 12.71
CA GLU A 114 8.34 -3.49 13.64
C GLU A 114 7.45 -4.18 14.70
N ILE A 115 7.04 -5.43 14.44
CA ILE A 115 6.03 -6.15 15.25
C ILE A 115 6.46 -6.26 16.72
N HIS A 116 7.70 -6.66 17.01
CA HIS A 116 8.23 -6.72 18.38
C HIS A 116 8.16 -5.39 19.10
N ARG A 117 8.41 -4.28 18.39
CA ARG A 117 8.36 -2.95 18.99
C ARG A 117 6.93 -2.55 19.34
N VAL A 118 5.96 -2.86 18.47
CA VAL A 118 4.58 -2.39 18.65
C VAL A 118 3.73 -3.30 19.53
N LEU A 119 4.15 -4.56 19.73
CA LEU A 119 3.43 -5.55 20.53
C LEU A 119 4.23 -6.04 21.77
N GLY A 120 5.53 -5.75 21.88
CA GLY A 120 6.41 -6.28 22.92
C GLY A 120 6.15 -5.74 24.34
N ASP A 121 5.26 -4.76 24.49
CA ASP A 121 4.74 -4.34 25.79
C ASP A 121 3.59 -5.23 26.29
N LEU A 122 2.96 -6.02 25.41
CA LEU A 122 1.83 -6.89 25.71
C LEU A 122 2.24 -8.36 25.84
N TRP A 123 3.21 -8.80 25.04
CA TRP A 123 3.63 -10.20 24.97
C TRP A 123 5.16 -10.33 24.93
N SER A 124 5.65 -11.51 25.31
CA SER A 124 7.10 -11.78 25.28
C SER A 124 7.62 -11.85 23.85
N ALA A 125 8.93 -11.69 23.68
CA ALA A 125 9.56 -11.87 22.36
C ALA A 125 9.33 -13.28 21.81
N GLU A 126 9.37 -14.30 22.68
CA GLU A 126 9.14 -15.70 22.34
C GLU A 126 7.71 -15.94 21.82
N ASP A 127 6.69 -15.39 22.49
CA ASP A 127 5.30 -15.49 22.02
C ASP A 127 5.11 -14.81 20.66
N VAL A 128 5.76 -13.65 20.46
CA VAL A 128 5.70 -12.91 19.19
C VAL A 128 6.39 -13.67 18.07
N ASP A 129 7.57 -14.25 18.33
CA ASP A 129 8.31 -15.06 17.36
C ASP A 129 7.54 -16.32 16.94
N GLU A 130 6.95 -17.03 17.90
CA GLU A 130 6.09 -18.18 17.62
C GLU A 130 4.89 -17.77 16.76
N ALA A 131 4.20 -16.69 17.14
CA ALA A 131 3.07 -16.18 16.37
C ALA A 131 3.47 -15.71 14.96
N ILE A 132 4.67 -15.16 14.77
CA ILE A 132 5.20 -14.80 13.45
C ILE A 132 5.38 -16.07 12.61
N ALA A 133 6.01 -17.11 13.16
CA ALA A 133 6.24 -18.37 12.46
C ALA A 133 4.91 -19.02 12.02
N ARG A 134 3.93 -19.09 12.92
CA ARG A 134 2.60 -19.64 12.60
C ARG A 134 1.85 -18.79 11.58
N SER A 135 1.97 -17.46 11.65
CA SER A 135 1.37 -16.56 10.66
C SER A 135 2.03 -16.70 9.29
N GLU A 136 3.34 -16.98 9.26
CA GLU A 136 4.09 -17.26 8.04
C GLU A 136 3.53 -18.50 7.33
N GLU A 137 3.34 -19.58 8.08
CA GLU A 137 2.76 -20.84 7.60
C GLU A 137 1.34 -20.63 7.06
N LEU A 138 0.45 -19.98 7.82
CA LEU A 138 -0.93 -19.69 7.37
C LEU A 138 -0.95 -18.93 6.03
N ILE A 139 -0.10 -17.91 5.89
CA ILE A 139 -0.02 -17.11 4.66
C ILE A 139 0.50 -17.95 3.49
N GLN A 140 1.51 -18.79 3.72
CA GLN A 140 2.09 -19.65 2.69
C GLN A 140 1.09 -20.72 2.22
N ASP A 141 0.34 -21.32 3.12
CA ASP A 141 -0.72 -22.27 2.76
C ASP A 141 -1.87 -21.57 2.04
N GLY A 142 -2.27 -20.39 2.49
CA GLY A 142 -3.24 -19.54 1.80
C GLY A 142 -2.84 -19.23 0.35
N TRP A 143 -1.54 -19.06 0.07
CA TRP A 143 -1.04 -18.82 -1.28
C TRP A 143 -1.17 -20.01 -2.24
N GLN A 144 -1.31 -21.23 -1.72
CA GLN A 144 -1.44 -22.41 -2.57
C GLN A 144 -2.82 -22.47 -3.26
N TYR A 145 -3.81 -21.76 -2.71
CA TYR A 145 -5.16 -21.76 -3.23
C TYR A 145 -5.34 -20.78 -4.39
N ALA A 146 -5.89 -21.27 -5.49
CA ALA A 146 -6.28 -20.48 -6.66
C ALA A 146 -7.79 -20.19 -6.62
N PRO A 147 -8.24 -19.08 -7.25
CA PRO A 147 -9.66 -18.76 -7.30
C PRO A 147 -10.37 -19.72 -8.27
N GLU A 148 -11.03 -20.73 -7.71
CA GLU A 148 -11.87 -21.67 -8.45
C GLU A 148 -13.36 -21.42 -8.15
N PRO A 149 -14.27 -21.43 -9.16
CA PRO A 149 -15.69 -21.23 -8.93
C PRO A 149 -16.25 -22.26 -7.93
N GLY A 150 -16.76 -21.77 -6.79
CA GLY A 150 -17.40 -22.61 -5.78
C GLY A 150 -16.45 -23.28 -4.77
N ALA A 151 -15.13 -23.16 -4.93
CA ALA A 151 -14.17 -23.80 -4.02
C ALA A 151 -13.90 -22.98 -2.74
N TYR A 152 -14.34 -21.73 -2.65
CA TYR A 152 -13.98 -20.83 -1.53
C TYR A 152 -14.34 -21.40 -0.16
N GLU A 153 -15.56 -21.94 0.01
CA GLU A 153 -16.01 -22.48 1.30
C GLU A 153 -15.23 -23.72 1.73
N GLU A 154 -14.85 -24.57 0.77
CA GLU A 154 -14.03 -25.76 1.00
C GLU A 154 -12.60 -25.36 1.38
N GLN A 155 -11.95 -24.53 0.56
CA GLN A 155 -10.60 -24.01 0.80
C GLN A 155 -10.51 -23.27 2.14
N TYR A 156 -11.53 -22.47 2.47
CA TYR A 156 -11.64 -21.80 3.76
C TYR A 156 -11.70 -22.80 4.92
N SER A 157 -12.54 -23.84 4.80
CA SER A 157 -12.72 -24.85 5.85
C SER A 157 -11.45 -25.68 6.06
N GLU A 158 -10.77 -26.06 4.99
CA GLU A 158 -9.48 -26.75 5.05
C GLU A 158 -8.42 -25.89 5.74
N LEU A 159 -8.28 -24.63 5.33
CA LEU A 159 -7.28 -23.72 5.90
C LEU A 159 -7.57 -23.44 7.38
N ALA A 160 -8.83 -23.24 7.76
CA ALA A 160 -9.23 -23.07 9.15
C ALA A 160 -8.97 -24.31 10.01
N ALA A 161 -9.13 -25.52 9.44
CA ALA A 161 -8.83 -26.77 10.12
C ALA A 161 -7.32 -26.99 10.30
N ALA A 162 -6.51 -26.63 9.30
CA ALA A 162 -5.05 -26.74 9.36
C ALA A 162 -4.40 -25.72 10.32
N HIS A 163 -5.03 -24.56 10.50
CA HIS A 163 -4.47 -23.44 11.27
C HIS A 163 -5.35 -23.07 12.48
N PRO A 164 -5.43 -23.93 13.51
CA PRO A 164 -6.29 -23.67 14.66
C PRO A 164 -5.80 -22.47 15.49
N GLY A 165 -6.75 -21.67 15.99
CA GLY A 165 -6.48 -20.50 16.83
C GLY A 165 -6.47 -19.16 16.08
N PHE A 166 -6.34 -19.18 14.75
CA PHE A 166 -6.62 -17.98 13.96
C PHE A 166 -8.13 -17.74 13.86
N ASN A 167 -8.51 -16.47 13.91
CA ASN A 167 -9.89 -16.05 13.71
C ASN A 167 -10.27 -16.10 12.22
N LEU A 168 -11.57 -16.12 11.96
CA LEU A 168 -12.13 -16.20 10.60
C LEU A 168 -11.58 -15.11 9.66
N HIS A 169 -11.33 -13.92 10.21
CA HIS A 169 -10.83 -12.78 9.45
C HIS A 169 -9.41 -13.00 8.92
N ASN A 170 -8.51 -13.56 9.74
CA ASN A 170 -7.14 -13.85 9.32
C ASN A 170 -7.06 -15.01 8.31
N ILE A 171 -7.92 -16.03 8.45
CA ILE A 171 -8.05 -17.12 7.45
C ILE A 171 -8.50 -16.54 6.11
N ASN A 172 -9.57 -15.74 6.09
CA ASN A 172 -10.06 -15.11 4.85
C ASN A 172 -8.99 -14.23 4.20
N ARG A 173 -8.24 -13.44 4.98
CA ARG A 173 -7.16 -12.59 4.46
C ARG A 173 -6.07 -13.40 3.75
N ALA A 174 -5.65 -14.53 4.35
CA ALA A 174 -4.65 -15.41 3.75
C ALA A 174 -5.14 -15.98 2.41
N LEU A 175 -6.40 -16.46 2.37
CA LEU A 175 -7.03 -17.00 1.17
C LEU A 175 -7.21 -15.94 0.07
N ASP A 176 -7.76 -14.77 0.40
CA ASP A 176 -7.95 -13.65 -0.53
C ASP A 176 -6.62 -13.21 -1.16
N TRP A 177 -5.53 -13.30 -0.40
CA TRP A 177 -4.23 -12.98 -0.93
C TRP A 177 -3.70 -14.05 -1.88
N GLY A 178 -3.86 -15.34 -1.58
CA GLY A 178 -3.57 -16.41 -2.53
C GLY A 178 -4.33 -16.23 -3.84
N HIS A 179 -5.63 -15.93 -3.77
CA HIS A 179 -6.44 -15.65 -4.96
C HIS A 179 -5.96 -14.43 -5.74
N THR A 180 -5.45 -13.40 -5.05
CA THR A 180 -4.86 -12.22 -5.71
C THR A 180 -3.56 -12.58 -6.44
N MET A 181 -2.72 -13.43 -5.85
CA MET A 181 -1.40 -13.79 -6.40
C MET A 181 -1.48 -14.79 -7.55
N ASN A 182 -2.52 -15.63 -7.57
CA ASN A 182 -2.73 -16.70 -8.54
C ASN A 182 -3.68 -16.32 -9.70
N ARG A 183 -3.99 -15.04 -9.86
CA ARG A 183 -4.83 -14.50 -10.95
C ARG A 183 -3.97 -13.88 -12.04
#